data_AF-A0A966I1G0-F1
#
_entry.id   AF-A0A966I1G0-F1
#
_cell.length_a   1.000
_cell.length_b   1.000
_cell.length_c   1.000
_cell.angle_alpha   90.00
_cell.angle_beta   90.00
_cell.angle_gamma   90.00
#
_symmetry.space_group_name_H-M   'P 1'
#
loop_
_entity.id
_entity.type
_entity.pdbx_description
1 polymer ?
#
loop_
_entity_poly.entity_id
_entity_poly.type
_entity_poly.pdbx_seq_one_letter_code
_entity_poly.pdbx_strand_id
1 'polypeptide(L)'
;PTLLNDISERFGNQVLVISIDAKRGRTASGFEVTTHGGRTNTGIDALSWIEESIARGVGEILLNSMDMDGTRAGYDLELIRKVREISSVPVIASGGAGDLDDFGRAIESGADALLAASVFHFGIYRIAEIKRDLARKGFVVRDNNSIREN
;
A
#
# COMPACT_ATOMS: atom_id res chain seq x y z
N PRO A 1 -12.83 16.44 1.34
CA PRO A 1 -12.46 15.97 -0.02
C PRO A 1 -11.80 17.05 -0.91
N THR A 2 -12.23 18.32 -0.85
CA THR A 2 -11.69 19.42 -1.70
C THR A 2 -10.18 19.62 -1.59
N LEU A 3 -9.59 19.34 -0.42
CA LEU A 3 -8.13 19.41 -0.22
C LEU A 3 -7.34 18.59 -1.25
N LEU A 4 -7.88 17.45 -1.71
CA LEU A 4 -7.22 16.65 -2.76
C LEU A 4 -7.12 17.43 -4.06
N ASN A 5 -8.21 18.09 -4.46
CA ASN A 5 -8.24 18.96 -5.64
C ASN A 5 -7.28 20.14 -5.49
N ASP A 6 -7.31 20.82 -4.33
CA ASP A 6 -6.48 22.01 -4.09
C ASP A 6 -4.98 21.69 -4.21
N ILE A 7 -4.57 20.50 -3.76
CA ILE A 7 -3.18 20.03 -3.87
C ILE A 7 -2.86 19.63 -5.32
N SER A 8 -3.72 18.81 -5.94
CA SER A 8 -3.47 18.28 -7.29
C SER A 8 -3.46 19.38 -8.35
N GLU A 9 -4.38 20.34 -8.28
CA GLU A 9 -4.44 21.50 -9.18
C GLU A 9 -3.22 22.41 -9.06
N ARG A 10 -2.66 22.56 -7.85
CA ARG A 10 -1.54 23.47 -7.59
C ARG A 10 -0.18 22.85 -7.87
N PHE A 11 0.00 21.57 -7.57
CA PHE A 11 1.34 20.93 -7.56
C PHE A 11 1.44 19.73 -8.50
N GLY A 12 0.34 19.31 -9.12
CA GLY A 12 0.23 18.12 -9.95
C GLY A 12 -0.03 16.85 -9.13
N ASN A 13 -0.61 15.85 -9.76
CA ASN A 13 -1.06 14.62 -9.08
C ASN A 13 0.10 13.84 -8.45
N GLN A 14 1.28 13.86 -9.06
CA GLN A 14 2.44 13.07 -8.66
C GLN A 14 3.00 13.39 -7.27
N VAL A 15 2.62 14.53 -6.67
CA VAL A 15 3.04 14.87 -5.30
C VAL A 15 2.08 14.38 -4.23
N LEU A 16 0.88 13.94 -4.63
CA LEU A 16 -0.21 13.63 -3.72
C LEU A 16 -0.34 12.11 -3.53
N VAL A 17 0.21 11.64 -2.41
CA VAL A 17 -0.03 10.29 -1.89
C VAL A 17 -1.18 10.36 -0.88
N ILE A 18 -2.22 9.55 -1.06
CA ILE A 18 -3.28 9.39 -0.05
C ILE A 18 -3.04 8.13 0.78
N SER A 19 -3.09 8.27 2.10
CA SER A 19 -3.09 7.12 3.01
C SER A 19 -4.52 6.67 3.27
N ILE A 20 -4.84 5.42 2.93
CA ILE A 20 -6.15 4.80 3.16
C ILE A 20 -6.00 3.69 4.20
N ASP A 21 -6.59 3.91 5.36
CA ASP A 21 -6.73 2.88 6.40
C ASP A 21 -8.03 2.12 6.15
N ALA A 22 -7.92 0.90 5.60
CA ALA A 22 -9.07 0.05 5.28
C ALA A 22 -9.15 -1.13 6.24
N LYS A 23 -10.39 -1.54 6.58
CA LYS A 23 -10.65 -2.75 7.35
C LYS A 23 -11.91 -3.45 6.87
N ARG A 24 -12.07 -4.73 7.20
CA ARG A 24 -13.29 -5.47 6.89
C ARG A 24 -14.50 -4.81 7.57
N GLY A 25 -15.55 -4.60 6.79
CA GLY A 25 -16.72 -3.84 7.21
C GLY A 25 -17.98 -4.22 6.45
N ARG A 26 -19.10 -3.58 6.81
CA ARG A 26 -20.42 -3.83 6.18
C ARG A 26 -20.68 -2.84 5.04
N THR A 27 -19.81 -2.87 4.04
CA THR A 27 -19.88 -2.04 2.84
C THR A 27 -19.99 -2.93 1.60
N ALA A 28 -20.23 -2.35 0.42
CA ALA A 28 -20.44 -3.12 -0.81
C ALA A 28 -19.21 -3.95 -1.20
N SER A 29 -18.01 -3.41 -1.03
CA SER A 29 -16.73 -4.10 -1.27
C SER A 29 -16.33 -5.07 -0.16
N GLY A 30 -16.97 -4.97 1.00
CA GLY A 30 -16.55 -5.62 2.24
C GLY A 30 -15.43 -4.89 2.99
N PHE A 31 -14.95 -3.75 2.48
CA PHE A 31 -13.92 -2.92 3.12
C PHE A 31 -14.44 -1.52 3.42
N GLU A 32 -14.19 -1.05 4.64
CA GLU A 32 -14.60 0.25 5.15
C GLU A 32 -13.38 1.12 5.43
N VAL A 33 -13.45 2.41 5.06
CA VAL A 33 -12.45 3.40 5.45
C VAL A 33 -12.54 3.67 6.95
N THR A 34 -11.38 3.80 7.56
CA THR A 34 -11.24 4.22 8.95
C THR A 34 -10.39 5.45 9.08
N THR A 35 -10.52 6.13 10.22
CA THR A 35 -9.70 7.29 10.58
C THR A 35 -9.16 7.12 12.00
N HIS A 36 -8.32 8.07 12.43
CA HIS A 36 -7.69 8.04 13.76
C HIS A 36 -6.86 6.76 14.00
N GLY A 37 -6.18 6.29 12.95
CA GLY A 37 -5.38 5.05 12.98
C GLY A 37 -6.25 3.81 13.19
N GLY A 38 -7.28 3.62 12.37
CA GLY A 38 -8.19 2.46 12.45
C GLY A 38 -9.29 2.53 13.52
N ARG A 39 -9.24 3.50 14.44
CA ARG A 39 -10.11 3.55 15.63
C ARG A 39 -11.53 3.99 15.34
N THR A 40 -11.74 4.77 14.28
CA THR A 40 -13.05 5.32 13.95
C THR A 40 -13.51 4.82 12.60
N ASN A 41 -14.61 4.06 12.61
CA ASN A 41 -15.40 3.67 11.44
C ASN A 41 -16.04 4.91 10.80
N THR A 42 -16.00 4.98 9.47
CA THR A 42 -16.60 6.09 8.73
C THR A 42 -17.92 5.71 8.05
N GLY A 43 -18.19 4.40 7.90
CA GLY A 43 -19.26 3.86 7.07
C GLY A 43 -19.01 3.99 5.56
N ILE A 44 -17.86 4.54 5.15
CA ILE A 44 -17.52 4.78 3.74
C ILE A 44 -16.88 3.51 3.17
N ASP A 45 -17.33 3.10 1.98
CA ASP A 45 -16.72 2.00 1.24
C ASP A 45 -15.31 2.38 0.77
N ALA A 46 -14.32 1.54 1.08
CA ALA A 46 -12.92 1.83 0.79
C ALA A 46 -12.61 1.88 -0.70
N LEU A 47 -13.22 1.00 -1.52
CA LEU A 47 -12.99 0.99 -2.97
C LEU A 47 -13.62 2.23 -3.61
N SER A 48 -14.87 2.56 -3.26
CA SER A 48 -15.52 3.76 -3.79
C SER A 48 -14.77 5.04 -3.42
N TRP A 49 -14.21 5.12 -2.20
CA TRP A 49 -13.41 6.27 -1.78
C TRP A 49 -12.06 6.35 -2.51
N ILE A 50 -11.45 5.21 -2.84
CA ILE A 50 -10.24 5.16 -3.66
C ILE A 50 -10.51 5.67 -5.07
N GLU A 51 -11.58 5.22 -5.73
CA GLU A 51 -11.98 5.70 -7.06
C GLU A 51 -12.21 7.22 -7.06
N GLU A 52 -12.95 7.72 -6.05
CA GLU A 52 -13.17 9.16 -5.89
C GLU A 52 -11.85 9.91 -5.67
N SER A 53 -10.95 9.37 -4.85
CA SER A 53 -9.66 9.99 -4.56
C SER A 53 -8.78 10.08 -5.80
N ILE A 54 -8.73 9.03 -6.63
CA ILE A 54 -8.04 9.04 -7.93
C ILE A 54 -8.66 10.09 -8.86
N ALA A 55 -10.00 10.13 -8.96
CA ALA A 55 -10.70 11.12 -9.80
C ALA A 55 -10.43 12.57 -9.37
N ARG A 56 -10.05 12.79 -8.10
CA ARG A 56 -9.66 14.08 -7.52
C ARG A 56 -8.17 14.43 -7.67
N GLY A 57 -7.40 13.56 -8.33
CA GLY A 57 -6.00 13.82 -8.66
C GLY A 57 -4.98 13.28 -7.65
N VAL A 58 -5.36 12.29 -6.83
CA VAL A 58 -4.36 11.47 -6.11
C VAL A 58 -3.46 10.78 -7.13
N GLY A 59 -2.15 10.85 -6.93
CA GLY A 59 -1.15 10.24 -7.80
C GLY A 59 -0.60 8.89 -7.32
N GLU A 60 -0.82 8.53 -6.05
CA GLU A 60 -0.40 7.25 -5.48
C GLU A 60 -1.23 6.91 -4.23
N ILE A 61 -1.48 5.63 -4.00
CA ILE A 61 -2.25 5.14 -2.85
C ILE A 61 -1.33 4.41 -1.89
N LEU A 62 -1.26 4.89 -0.64
CA LEU A 62 -0.74 4.10 0.47
C LEU A 62 -1.90 3.33 1.10
N LEU A 63 -1.96 2.03 0.83
CA LEU A 63 -3.04 1.14 1.23
C LEU A 63 -2.66 0.38 2.52
N ASN A 64 -3.20 0.80 3.66
CA ASN A 64 -3.00 0.16 4.95
C ASN A 64 -4.16 -0.79 5.26
N SER A 65 -3.88 -2.09 5.44
CA SER A 65 -4.86 -3.02 6.00
C SER A 65 -4.79 -2.99 7.53
N MET A 66 -5.83 -2.45 8.17
CA MET A 66 -5.89 -2.36 9.63
C MET A 66 -6.09 -3.72 10.30
N ASP A 67 -6.65 -4.70 9.59
CA ASP A 67 -6.83 -6.06 10.09
C ASP A 67 -5.50 -6.85 10.10
N MET A 68 -4.59 -6.51 9.18
CA MET A 68 -3.28 -7.15 9.09
C MET A 68 -2.20 -6.38 9.83
N ASP A 69 -2.39 -5.09 10.11
CA ASP A 69 -1.37 -4.26 10.75
C ASP A 69 -0.92 -4.83 12.12
N GLY A 70 0.39 -4.82 12.35
CA GLY A 70 1.02 -5.40 13.54
C GLY A 70 0.98 -6.94 13.67
N THR A 71 0.23 -7.66 12.85
CA THR A 71 0.05 -9.13 13.00
C THR A 71 1.27 -9.96 12.59
N ARG A 72 2.07 -9.46 11.62
CA ARG A 72 3.13 -10.23 10.94
C ARG A 72 2.62 -11.50 10.24
N ALA A 73 1.35 -11.55 9.86
CA ALA A 73 0.72 -12.69 9.17
C ALA A 73 0.71 -12.57 7.63
N GLY A 74 1.39 -11.55 7.09
CA GLY A 74 1.40 -11.19 5.68
C GLY A 74 0.51 -9.99 5.35
N TYR A 75 0.66 -9.48 4.13
CA TYR A 75 -0.19 -8.41 3.60
C TYR A 75 -1.63 -8.91 3.32
N ASP A 76 -2.58 -7.97 3.23
CA ASP A 76 -3.96 -8.29 2.84
C ASP A 76 -4.08 -8.44 1.31
N LEU A 77 -3.85 -9.67 0.83
CA LEU A 77 -3.82 -9.96 -0.61
C LEU A 77 -5.18 -9.76 -1.29
N GLU A 78 -6.29 -9.97 -0.58
CA GLU A 78 -7.63 -9.73 -1.13
C GLU A 78 -7.85 -8.24 -1.36
N LEU A 79 -7.52 -7.43 -0.35
CA LEU A 79 -7.65 -5.98 -0.44
C LEU A 79 -6.75 -5.41 -1.56
N ILE A 80 -5.49 -5.88 -1.66
CA ILE A 80 -4.57 -5.44 -2.72
C ILE A 80 -5.15 -5.75 -4.11
N ARG A 81 -5.66 -6.97 -4.35
CA ARG A 81 -6.24 -7.34 -5.66
C ARG A 81 -7.43 -6.46 -6.02
N LYS A 82 -8.35 -6.29 -5.07
CA LYS A 82 -9.54 -5.44 -5.23
C LYS A 82 -9.19 -4.00 -5.57
N VAL A 83 -8.20 -3.42 -4.88
CA VAL A 83 -7.75 -2.05 -5.16
C VAL A 83 -7.00 -1.98 -6.50
N ARG A 84 -6.20 -3.00 -6.84
CA ARG A 84 -5.50 -3.04 -8.13
C ARG A 84 -6.46 -3.01 -9.32
N GLU A 85 -7.59 -3.73 -9.23
CA GLU A 85 -8.60 -3.80 -10.30
C GLU A 85 -9.18 -2.43 -10.66
N ILE A 86 -9.30 -1.52 -9.69
CA ILE A 86 -9.89 -0.18 -9.87
C ILE A 86 -8.86 0.94 -9.98
N SER A 87 -7.62 0.71 -9.54
CA SER A 87 -6.60 1.76 -9.49
C SER A 87 -6.00 2.00 -10.87
N SER A 88 -5.87 3.26 -11.26
CA SER A 88 -5.04 3.71 -12.40
C SER A 88 -3.69 4.28 -11.96
N VAL A 89 -3.46 4.39 -10.64
CA VAL A 89 -2.25 4.93 -10.03
C VAL A 89 -1.48 3.86 -9.25
N PRO A 90 -0.20 4.08 -8.92
CA PRO A 90 0.57 3.15 -8.11
C PRO A 90 -0.07 2.87 -6.74
N VAL A 91 0.04 1.61 -6.29
CA VAL A 91 -0.45 1.14 -5.00
C VAL A 91 0.72 0.65 -4.14
N ILE A 92 0.93 1.33 -3.01
CA ILE A 92 1.86 0.91 -1.95
C ILE A 92 1.08 0.02 -0.98
N ALA A 93 1.42 -1.26 -0.90
CA ALA A 93 0.85 -2.17 0.09
C ALA A 93 1.52 -1.99 1.46
N SER A 94 0.70 -1.90 2.51
CA SER A 94 1.14 -1.67 3.89
C SER A 94 0.29 -2.45 4.90
N GLY A 95 0.92 -2.86 6.00
CA GLY A 95 0.31 -3.64 7.08
C GLY A 95 0.52 -5.15 6.93
N GLY A 96 1.08 -5.77 7.99
CA GLY A 96 1.08 -7.22 8.17
C GLY A 96 2.29 -8.03 7.71
N ALA A 97 3.24 -7.46 6.95
CA ALA A 97 4.46 -8.17 6.57
C ALA A 97 5.19 -8.81 7.77
N GLY A 98 5.55 -10.09 7.65
CA GLY A 98 6.20 -10.89 8.67
C GLY A 98 7.32 -11.81 8.16
N ASP A 99 7.20 -12.32 6.94
CA ASP A 99 8.17 -13.19 6.27
C ASP A 99 8.64 -12.60 4.93
N LEU A 100 9.78 -13.06 4.40
CA LEU A 100 10.27 -12.71 3.07
C LEU A 100 9.25 -13.04 1.98
N ASP A 101 8.48 -14.13 2.14
CA ASP A 101 7.49 -14.53 1.13
C ASP A 101 6.32 -13.55 0.98
N ASP A 102 5.98 -12.82 2.04
CA ASP A 102 4.87 -11.85 2.02
C ASP A 102 5.07 -10.76 0.97
N PHE A 103 6.32 -10.33 0.78
CA PHE A 103 6.66 -9.26 -0.15
C PHE A 103 6.40 -9.66 -1.60
N GLY A 104 6.79 -10.87 -1.98
CA GLY A 104 6.52 -11.40 -3.33
C GLY A 104 5.02 -11.55 -3.60
N ARG A 105 4.29 -12.12 -2.63
CA ARG A 105 2.83 -12.34 -2.74
C ARG A 105 2.05 -11.03 -2.88
N ALA A 106 2.50 -9.96 -2.23
CA ALA A 106 1.90 -8.63 -2.38
C ALA A 106 2.12 -8.05 -3.79
N ILE A 107 3.33 -8.17 -4.36
CA ILE A 107 3.61 -7.74 -5.74
C ILE A 107 2.76 -8.53 -6.74
N GLU A 108 2.71 -9.86 -6.60
CA GLU A 108 1.87 -10.73 -7.45
C GLU A 108 0.38 -10.40 -7.36
N SER A 109 -0.05 -9.85 -6.21
CA SER A 109 -1.43 -9.43 -5.99
C SER A 109 -1.73 -8.03 -6.54
N GLY A 110 -0.71 -7.32 -7.04
CA GLY A 110 -0.86 -6.05 -7.76
C GLY A 110 -0.24 -4.84 -7.07
N ALA A 111 0.52 -5.01 -5.98
CA ALA A 111 1.23 -3.90 -5.36
C ALA A 111 2.41 -3.42 -6.23
N ASP A 112 2.50 -2.11 -6.45
CA ASP A 112 3.62 -1.48 -7.16
C ASP A 112 4.81 -1.21 -6.22
N ALA A 113 4.52 -1.01 -4.94
CA ALA A 113 5.50 -0.79 -3.88
C ALA A 113 5.07 -1.45 -2.58
N LEU A 114 6.04 -1.70 -1.70
CA LEU A 114 5.85 -2.42 -0.43
C LEU A 114 6.37 -1.57 0.72
N LEU A 115 5.51 -1.31 1.70
CA LEU A 115 5.86 -0.69 2.96
C LEU A 115 5.81 -1.73 4.07
N ALA A 116 6.86 -1.77 4.89
CA ALA A 116 6.90 -2.55 6.12
C ALA A 116 7.66 -1.75 7.17
N ALA A 117 7.28 -1.89 8.45
CA ALA A 117 7.90 -1.16 9.56
C ALA A 117 8.46 -2.11 10.63
N SER A 118 7.62 -2.98 11.18
CA SER A 118 7.96 -3.86 12.33
C SER A 118 9.15 -4.79 12.04
N VAL A 119 9.19 -5.42 10.86
CA VAL A 119 10.28 -6.33 10.47
C VAL A 119 11.65 -5.63 10.41
N PHE A 120 11.68 -4.33 10.10
CA PHE A 120 12.90 -3.52 10.11
C PHE A 120 13.22 -2.98 11.50
N HIS A 121 12.21 -2.46 12.22
CA HIS A 121 12.40 -1.87 13.54
C HIS A 121 12.93 -2.89 14.55
N PHE A 122 12.45 -4.14 14.47
CA PHE A 122 12.91 -5.24 15.33
C PHE A 122 14.12 -6.00 14.77
N GLY A 123 14.66 -5.58 13.63
CA GLY A 123 15.84 -6.21 13.02
C GLY A 123 15.62 -7.66 12.56
N ILE A 124 14.38 -8.06 12.29
CA ILE A 124 14.03 -9.40 11.80
C ILE A 124 14.64 -9.62 10.41
N TYR A 125 14.49 -8.62 9.54
CA TYR A 125 15.08 -8.59 8.20
C TYR A 125 15.68 -7.23 7.91
N ARG A 126 16.72 -7.20 7.08
CA ARG A 126 17.25 -6.00 6.44
C ARG A 126 16.61 -5.83 5.07
N ILE A 127 16.55 -4.59 4.59
CA ILE A 127 16.08 -4.27 3.22
C ILE A 127 16.84 -5.09 2.16
N ALA A 128 18.15 -5.31 2.36
CA ALA A 128 18.97 -6.11 1.46
C ALA A 128 18.59 -7.60 1.42
N GLU A 129 18.01 -8.15 2.48
CA GLU A 129 17.53 -9.54 2.50
C GLU A 129 16.26 -9.68 1.68
N ILE A 130 15.30 -8.77 1.87
CA ILE A 130 14.07 -8.72 1.10
C ILE A 130 14.37 -8.51 -0.39
N LYS A 131 15.24 -7.55 -0.74
CA LYS A 131 15.63 -7.33 -2.13
C LYS A 131 16.27 -8.56 -2.77
N ARG A 132 17.14 -9.28 -2.05
CA ARG A 132 17.73 -10.53 -2.57
C ARG A 132 16.68 -11.61 -2.76
N ASP A 133 15.71 -11.73 -1.85
CA ASP A 133 14.62 -12.69 -2.00
C ASP A 133 13.75 -12.38 -3.23
N LEU A 134 13.33 -11.13 -3.37
CA LEU A 134 12.55 -10.66 -4.51
C LEU A 134 13.30 -10.86 -5.84
N ALA A 135 14.59 -10.53 -5.88
CA ALA A 135 15.42 -10.76 -7.07
C ALA A 135 15.52 -12.24 -7.44
N ARG A 136 15.68 -13.15 -6.45
CA ARG A 136 15.69 -14.60 -6.69
C ARG A 136 14.36 -15.12 -7.25
N LYS A 137 13.25 -14.47 -6.89
CA LYS A 137 11.91 -14.76 -7.42
C LYS A 137 11.63 -14.11 -8.78
N GLY A 138 12.59 -13.35 -9.33
CA GLY A 138 12.49 -12.74 -10.65
C GLY A 138 11.90 -11.33 -10.67
N PHE A 139 11.63 -10.72 -9.51
CA PHE A 139 11.18 -9.33 -9.46
C PHE A 139 12.34 -8.36 -9.71
N VAL A 140 12.08 -7.31 -10.49
CA VAL A 140 13.03 -6.22 -10.70
C VAL A 140 13.08 -5.37 -9.44
N VAL A 141 14.24 -5.33 -8.80
CA VAL A 141 14.50 -4.49 -7.63
C VAL A 141 15.70 -3.59 -7.90
N ARG A 142 15.68 -2.38 -7.33
CA ARG A 142 16.83 -1.47 -7.45
C ARG A 142 18.05 -2.06 -6.74
N ASP A 143 19.09 -2.36 -7.50
CA ASP A 143 20.41 -2.73 -6.97
C ASP A 143 21.11 -1.48 -6.39
N ASN A 144 21.87 -1.66 -5.32
CA ASN A 144 22.68 -0.60 -4.73
C ASN A 144 24.10 -0.54 -5.34
N ASN A 145 24.52 -1.54 -6.14
CA ASN A 145 25.82 -1.54 -6.80
C ASN A 145 25.90 -0.64 -8.05
N SER A 146 24.77 -0.25 -8.64
CA SER A 146 24.73 0.60 -9.84
C SER A 146 25.02 2.10 -9.60
N ILE A 147 25.32 2.49 -8.35
CA ILE A 147 25.67 3.88 -7.99
C ILE A 147 27.21 4.06 -7.89
N ARG A 148 28.00 2.98 -7.96
CA ARG A 148 29.48 3.06 -7.88
C ARG A 148 30.19 3.15 -9.22
N GLU A 149 29.45 3.15 -10.33
CA GLU A 149 29.95 3.39 -11.68
C GLU A 149 29.34 4.71 -12.19
N ASN A 150 29.87 5.83 -11.72
CA ASN A 150 29.91 7.15 -12.39
C ASN A 150 30.78 8.10 -11.58
#